data_AF-A0AAE2Y5U4-F1
#
_entry.id   AF-A0AAE2Y5U4-F1
#
_cell.length_a   1.000
_cell.length_b   1.000
_cell.length_c   1.000
_cell.angle_alpha   90.00
_cell.angle_beta   90.00
_cell.angle_gamma   90.00
#
_symmetry.space_group_name_H-M   'P 1'
#
loop_
_entity.id
_entity.type
_entity.pdbx_description
1 polymer ?
#
loop_
_entity_poly.entity_id
_entity_poly.type
_entity_poly.pdbx_seq_one_letter_code
_entity_poly.pdbx_strand_id
1 'polypeptide(L)'
;MKFFDFDPKLQSVFNETYSRIHPTDWRSWLDISSRKEYESLTLELSGLANVDDIFERIKREVTDPKQLSVEPGSLLDSHKGSKPVVCCHTSGTSGGTIADLKFYHISEELAKRLWAPGMRAIFEASELSPDSSAVIFVPNRISGDGVTHFNGKTLVKLYSSEFSQRLMLSLIKPHSYLLYEYKNSNNPLILEKVLSLENISIVSAPASTILGWADLDKLHQSLKNSLNTLVGSRESSDLIRMISNLGVGAAAVELQKLLSKALSQATIVFSISSMTENDWSKIRKFMGWKRGSERYTNLYVGSEVGPFAANIDRDDSGLPLSDRMLVFPLSLPAVRRGEKIEPISRTREGLSRLLVSRLNGSEPIINIDTGDVVTIVDQRGLPKIGGQVLRAAFPLKIGLRFSSELKILQGSKVFVGDYFNIKGLEIVNPHRLLTCLSSKCKMKERLSALIVADIDMRQFVMILPILQSSRCTGVEDIKNKLSQCPGVEYIRRAIQGNQLRLETISSQPFETETPKSELLKRVKNGELPKGILKRWPLYLIIPSPTLAH
;
A
#
# COMPACT_ATOMS: atom_id res chain seq x y z
N MET A 1 -16.01 2.17 -27.92
CA MET A 1 -15.14 1.35 -27.06
C MET A 1 -13.68 1.74 -27.29
N LYS A 2 -13.02 2.33 -26.29
CA LYS A 2 -11.60 2.69 -26.33
C LYS A 2 -10.85 1.93 -25.23
N PHE A 3 -9.87 1.13 -25.62
CA PHE A 3 -9.02 0.40 -24.69
C PHE A 3 -7.57 0.80 -24.88
N PHE A 4 -6.98 1.37 -23.83
CA PHE A 4 -5.59 1.77 -23.82
C PHE A 4 -4.86 0.93 -22.76
N ASP A 5 -4.32 -0.22 -23.16
CA ASP A 5 -3.55 -1.13 -22.28
C ASP A 5 -2.10 -1.19 -22.76
N PHE A 6 -1.14 -1.10 -21.83
CA PHE A 6 0.28 -1.28 -22.15
C PHE A 6 0.66 -2.75 -22.41
N ASP A 7 -0.19 -3.70 -22.03
CA ASP A 7 -0.03 -5.14 -22.26
C ASP A 7 -1.42 -5.82 -22.49
N PRO A 8 -2.00 -5.63 -23.68
CA PRO A 8 -3.32 -6.19 -24.01
C PRO A 8 -3.32 -7.72 -24.10
N LYS A 9 -2.16 -8.35 -24.37
CA LYS A 9 -2.04 -9.82 -24.41
C LYS A 9 -2.33 -10.41 -23.03
N LEU A 10 -1.76 -9.81 -21.99
CA LEU A 10 -2.04 -10.23 -20.63
C LEU A 10 -3.52 -10.05 -20.26
N GLN A 11 -4.17 -8.97 -20.70
CA GLN A 11 -5.60 -8.81 -20.46
C GLN A 11 -6.44 -9.88 -21.16
N SER A 12 -6.05 -10.35 -22.35
CA SER A 12 -6.71 -11.49 -23.03
C SER A 12 -6.65 -12.75 -22.17
N VAL A 13 -5.47 -13.06 -21.64
CA VAL A 13 -5.27 -14.22 -20.74
C VAL A 13 -6.19 -14.13 -19.52
N PHE A 14 -6.31 -12.95 -18.91
CA PHE A 14 -7.23 -12.74 -17.78
C PHE A 14 -8.69 -12.88 -18.18
N ASN A 15 -9.09 -12.35 -19.35
CA ASN A 15 -10.45 -12.48 -19.84
C ASN A 15 -10.81 -13.96 -20.10
N GLU A 16 -9.92 -14.72 -20.72
CA GLU A 16 -10.11 -16.15 -20.96
C GLU A 16 -10.22 -16.94 -19.65
N THR A 17 -9.40 -16.58 -18.66
CA THR A 17 -9.30 -17.32 -17.39
C THR A 17 -10.44 -16.98 -16.42
N TYR A 18 -10.81 -15.70 -16.29
CA TYR A 18 -11.61 -15.21 -15.16
C TYR A 18 -12.95 -14.57 -15.54
N SER A 19 -13.21 -14.27 -16.81
CA SER A 19 -14.43 -13.53 -17.19
C SER A 19 -15.75 -14.29 -16.95
N ARG A 20 -15.67 -15.60 -16.68
CA ARG A 20 -16.82 -16.48 -16.40
C ARG A 20 -17.07 -16.69 -14.91
N ILE A 21 -16.31 -16.06 -14.01
CA ILE A 21 -16.58 -16.13 -12.57
C ILE A 21 -17.89 -15.40 -12.27
N HIS A 22 -18.84 -16.12 -11.69
CA HIS A 22 -20.15 -15.58 -11.33
C HIS A 22 -20.04 -14.40 -10.37
N PRO A 23 -20.94 -13.39 -10.50
CA PRO A 23 -21.03 -12.32 -9.52
C PRO A 23 -21.34 -12.87 -8.12
N THR A 24 -20.76 -12.23 -7.11
CA THR A 24 -21.11 -12.46 -5.70
C THR A 24 -22.00 -11.32 -5.27
N ASP A 25 -23.09 -11.62 -4.56
CA ASP A 25 -23.92 -10.61 -3.93
C ASP A 25 -23.24 -10.07 -2.66
N TRP A 26 -22.23 -9.23 -2.87
CA TRP A 26 -21.49 -8.61 -1.79
C TRP A 26 -22.31 -7.57 -1.02
N ARG A 27 -23.43 -7.07 -1.59
CA ARG A 27 -24.28 -6.07 -0.91
C ARG A 27 -24.95 -6.67 0.31
N SER A 28 -25.34 -7.95 0.24
CA SER A 28 -25.84 -8.71 1.40
C SER A 28 -24.88 -8.73 2.59
N TRP A 29 -23.58 -8.50 2.40
CA TRP A 29 -22.64 -8.42 3.51
C TRP A 29 -22.89 -7.21 4.41
N LEU A 30 -23.51 -6.15 3.88
CA LEU A 30 -23.85 -4.94 4.63
C LEU A 30 -25.03 -5.17 5.58
N ASP A 31 -25.83 -6.21 5.33
CA ASP A 31 -26.99 -6.59 6.16
C ASP A 31 -26.58 -7.45 7.38
N ILE A 32 -25.31 -7.88 7.44
CA ILE A 32 -24.79 -8.68 8.55
C ILE A 32 -24.89 -7.88 9.84
N SER A 33 -25.73 -8.37 10.75
CA SER A 33 -26.16 -7.65 11.95
C SER A 33 -25.55 -8.22 13.23
N SER A 34 -25.02 -9.45 13.17
CA SER A 34 -24.48 -10.14 14.33
C SER A 34 -23.11 -10.76 14.09
N ARG A 35 -22.36 -10.90 15.19
CA ARG A 35 -21.10 -11.63 15.21
C ARG A 35 -21.24 -13.07 14.72
N LYS A 36 -22.32 -13.76 15.09
CA LYS A 36 -22.54 -15.17 14.73
C LYS A 36 -22.74 -15.32 13.22
N GLU A 37 -23.52 -14.43 12.64
CA GLU A 37 -23.74 -14.34 11.19
C GLU A 37 -22.43 -14.07 10.44
N TYR A 38 -21.65 -13.09 10.89
CA TYR A 38 -20.32 -12.81 10.32
C TYR A 38 -19.38 -14.02 10.39
N GLU A 39 -19.26 -14.66 11.57
CA GLU A 39 -18.38 -15.81 11.75
C GLU A 39 -18.83 -17.00 10.89
N SER A 40 -20.14 -17.27 10.80
CA SER A 40 -20.71 -18.35 9.98
C SER A 40 -20.43 -18.14 8.50
N LEU A 41 -20.77 -16.95 7.97
CA LEU A 41 -20.55 -16.63 6.56
C LEU A 41 -19.06 -16.63 6.21
N THR A 42 -18.22 -16.08 7.09
CA THR A 42 -16.77 -16.09 6.92
C THR A 42 -16.22 -17.51 6.83
N LEU A 43 -16.66 -18.43 7.69
CA LEU A 43 -16.22 -19.83 7.63
C LEU A 43 -16.65 -20.52 6.33
N GLU A 44 -17.88 -20.27 5.87
CA GLU A 44 -18.40 -20.81 4.62
C GLU A 44 -17.59 -20.31 3.41
N LEU A 45 -17.48 -18.99 3.24
CA LEU A 45 -16.85 -18.38 2.07
C LEU A 45 -15.33 -18.61 2.04
N SER A 46 -14.66 -18.63 3.19
CA SER A 46 -13.23 -18.95 3.28
C SER A 46 -12.90 -20.44 3.10
N GLY A 47 -13.93 -21.31 3.09
CA GLY A 47 -13.81 -22.77 3.03
C GLY A 47 -13.40 -23.43 4.34
N LEU A 48 -13.36 -22.69 5.46
CA LEU A 48 -12.94 -23.19 6.77
C LEU A 48 -14.07 -23.84 7.58
N ALA A 49 -15.31 -23.88 7.07
CA ALA A 49 -16.47 -24.42 7.77
C ALA A 49 -16.30 -25.88 8.24
N ASN A 50 -15.56 -26.70 7.48
CA ASN A 50 -15.33 -28.12 7.77
C ASN A 50 -13.98 -28.37 8.47
N VAL A 51 -13.29 -27.32 8.93
CA VAL A 51 -12.02 -27.46 9.63
C VAL A 51 -12.30 -27.64 11.12
N ASP A 52 -12.00 -28.83 11.62
CA ASP A 52 -12.16 -29.16 13.04
C ASP A 52 -11.40 -28.16 13.93
N ASP A 53 -12.06 -27.77 15.02
CA ASP A 53 -11.50 -26.93 16.07
C ASP A 53 -10.87 -25.60 15.58
N ILE A 54 -11.37 -25.04 14.48
CA ILE A 54 -10.79 -23.85 13.84
C ILE A 54 -10.51 -22.69 14.82
N PHE A 55 -11.42 -22.44 15.78
CA PHE A 55 -11.24 -21.37 16.77
C PHE A 55 -10.19 -21.69 17.84
N GLU A 56 -9.92 -22.97 18.14
CA GLU A 56 -8.80 -23.37 19.00
C GLU A 56 -7.47 -23.31 18.24
N ARG A 57 -7.46 -23.75 16.97
CA ARG A 57 -6.29 -23.63 16.09
C ARG A 57 -5.84 -22.18 15.94
N ILE A 58 -6.77 -21.24 15.78
CA ILE A 58 -6.49 -19.79 15.75
C ILE A 58 -5.75 -19.30 17.00
N LYS A 59 -5.96 -19.90 18.18
CA LYS A 59 -5.28 -19.44 19.40
C LYS A 59 -3.82 -19.87 19.45
N ARG A 60 -3.41 -20.87 18.67
CA ARG A 60 -2.14 -21.61 18.85
C ARG A 60 -1.25 -21.63 17.62
N GLU A 61 -1.83 -21.65 16.43
CA GLU A 61 -1.11 -21.78 15.16
C GLU A 61 -0.79 -20.41 14.56
N VAL A 62 0.33 -20.31 13.85
CA VAL A 62 0.76 -19.11 13.12
C VAL A 62 1.53 -19.55 11.89
N THR A 63 1.15 -19.05 10.72
CA THR A 63 1.85 -19.33 9.47
C THR A 63 2.72 -18.14 9.09
N ASP A 64 4.03 -18.37 8.90
CA ASP A 64 4.91 -17.37 8.26
C ASP A 64 4.54 -17.29 6.77
N PRO A 65 4.18 -16.11 6.24
CA PRO A 65 3.85 -15.95 4.82
C PRO A 65 4.98 -16.42 3.88
N LYS A 66 6.24 -16.52 4.32
CA LYS A 66 7.34 -17.10 3.53
C LYS A 66 7.07 -18.57 3.18
N GLN A 67 6.39 -19.33 4.03
CA GLN A 67 6.06 -20.74 3.80
C GLN A 67 5.06 -20.92 2.65
N LEU A 68 4.27 -19.88 2.35
CA LEU A 68 3.33 -19.86 1.23
C LEU A 68 3.97 -19.37 -0.07
N SER A 69 5.23 -18.92 -0.01
CA SER A 69 5.94 -18.47 -1.19
C SER A 69 6.34 -19.67 -2.05
N VAL A 70 6.13 -19.54 -3.35
CA VAL A 70 6.52 -20.54 -4.36
C VAL A 70 7.69 -20.04 -5.19
N GLU A 71 8.44 -20.96 -5.79
CA GLU A 71 9.36 -20.64 -6.89
C GLU A 71 8.59 -20.80 -8.22
N PRO A 72 8.38 -19.73 -9.00
CA PRO A 72 7.51 -19.77 -10.18
C PRO A 72 7.90 -20.81 -11.25
N GLY A 73 9.19 -21.06 -11.48
CA GLY A 73 9.66 -22.04 -12.47
C GLY A 73 9.29 -23.47 -12.08
N SER A 74 9.62 -23.86 -10.85
CA SER A 74 9.31 -25.17 -10.26
C SER A 74 7.80 -25.43 -10.21
N LEU A 75 7.01 -24.38 -9.94
CA LEU A 75 5.55 -24.47 -10.00
C LEU A 75 5.06 -24.70 -11.44
N LEU A 76 5.62 -23.99 -12.42
CA LEU A 76 5.28 -24.18 -13.84
C LEU A 76 5.62 -25.58 -14.33
N ASP A 77 6.78 -26.11 -13.96
CA ASP A 77 7.25 -27.44 -14.36
C ASP A 77 6.35 -28.54 -13.79
N SER A 78 5.94 -28.41 -12.53
CA SER A 78 5.01 -29.35 -11.88
C SER A 78 3.54 -29.17 -12.26
N HIS A 79 3.16 -28.04 -12.87
CA HIS A 79 1.78 -27.78 -13.27
C HIS A 79 1.33 -28.69 -14.42
N LYS A 80 0.30 -29.51 -14.18
CA LYS A 80 -0.27 -30.42 -15.19
C LYS A 80 -1.48 -29.83 -15.93
N GLY A 81 -1.96 -28.66 -15.52
CA GLY A 81 -3.13 -28.02 -16.12
C GLY A 81 -2.80 -27.31 -17.44
N SER A 82 -3.84 -27.08 -18.24
CA SER A 82 -3.78 -26.27 -19.46
C SER A 82 -3.96 -24.78 -19.20
N LYS A 83 -4.32 -24.40 -17.97
CA LYS A 83 -4.53 -23.00 -17.59
C LYS A 83 -3.19 -22.32 -17.26
N PRO A 84 -3.10 -20.99 -17.41
CA PRO A 84 -1.93 -20.24 -16.99
C PRO A 84 -1.68 -20.39 -15.49
N VAL A 85 -0.42 -20.59 -15.11
CA VAL A 85 0.02 -20.45 -13.71
C VAL A 85 0.17 -18.97 -13.42
N VAL A 86 -0.55 -18.45 -12.43
CA VAL A 86 -0.51 -17.03 -12.07
C VAL A 86 0.13 -16.83 -10.71
N CYS A 87 1.27 -16.15 -10.67
CA CYS A 87 2.02 -15.83 -9.47
C CYS A 87 2.03 -14.32 -9.23
N CYS A 88 1.71 -13.90 -8.00
CA CYS A 88 1.73 -12.51 -7.61
C CYS A 88 2.81 -12.21 -6.56
N HIS A 89 3.36 -11.01 -6.58
CA HIS A 89 4.28 -10.53 -5.55
C HIS A 89 3.98 -9.08 -5.13
N THR A 90 4.59 -8.63 -4.03
CA THR A 90 4.62 -7.21 -3.65
C THR A 90 5.91 -6.54 -4.11
N SER A 91 6.05 -5.25 -3.79
CA SER A 91 7.27 -4.47 -4.03
C SER A 91 8.48 -4.90 -3.20
N GLY A 92 8.38 -5.91 -2.34
CA GLY A 92 9.47 -6.46 -1.52
C GLY A 92 10.00 -5.44 -0.52
N THR A 93 9.55 -5.47 0.74
CA THR A 93 9.87 -4.43 1.73
C THR A 93 11.24 -4.55 2.38
N SER A 94 11.99 -5.64 2.13
CA SER A 94 13.24 -5.89 2.87
C SER A 94 14.30 -6.71 2.13
N GLY A 95 14.13 -7.04 0.85
CA GLY A 95 14.88 -8.15 0.24
C GLY A 95 16.32 -7.90 -0.23
N GLY A 96 16.78 -6.66 -0.38
CA GLY A 96 18.12 -6.37 -0.94
C GLY A 96 18.37 -6.85 -2.39
N THR A 97 17.65 -7.86 -2.88
CA THR A 97 17.78 -8.58 -4.16
C THR A 97 16.40 -9.05 -4.67
N ILE A 98 16.31 -9.46 -5.94
CA ILE A 98 15.08 -10.03 -6.54
C ILE A 98 14.75 -11.42 -5.97
N ALA A 99 15.76 -12.23 -5.65
CA ALA A 99 15.56 -13.60 -5.15
C ALA A 99 14.79 -13.63 -3.82
N ASP A 100 14.80 -12.53 -3.07
CA ASP A 100 14.06 -12.37 -1.82
C ASP A 100 12.56 -12.04 -2.01
N LEU A 101 12.10 -11.87 -3.25
CA LEU A 101 10.69 -11.65 -3.53
C LEU A 101 9.88 -12.91 -3.24
N LYS A 102 8.86 -12.76 -2.40
CA LYS A 102 7.87 -13.80 -2.16
C LYS A 102 6.86 -13.79 -3.30
N PHE A 103 6.73 -14.91 -4.00
CA PHE A 103 5.72 -15.11 -5.03
C PHE A 103 4.61 -16.01 -4.46
N TYR A 104 3.36 -15.61 -4.63
CA TYR A 104 2.20 -16.36 -4.18
C TYR A 104 1.41 -16.83 -5.39
N HIS A 105 1.18 -18.13 -5.48
CA HIS A 105 0.33 -18.69 -6.53
C HIS A 105 -1.13 -18.34 -6.26
N ILE A 106 -1.78 -17.73 -7.26
CA ILE A 106 -3.21 -17.46 -7.23
C ILE A 106 -3.90 -18.57 -8.02
N SER A 107 -4.31 -19.62 -7.31
CA SER A 107 -5.09 -20.70 -7.92
C SER A 107 -6.46 -20.19 -8.39
N GLU A 108 -7.08 -20.89 -9.32
CA GLU A 108 -8.43 -20.55 -9.79
C GLU A 108 -9.46 -20.55 -8.65
N GLU A 109 -9.34 -21.49 -7.71
CA GLU A 109 -10.20 -21.54 -6.53
C GLU A 109 -10.00 -20.31 -5.64
N LEU A 110 -8.75 -19.92 -5.38
CA LEU A 110 -8.44 -18.72 -4.60
C LEU A 110 -8.94 -17.45 -5.32
N ALA A 111 -8.82 -17.40 -6.65
CA ALA A 111 -9.36 -16.31 -7.45
C ALA A 111 -10.89 -16.23 -7.33
N LYS A 112 -11.60 -17.37 -7.41
CA LYS A 112 -13.07 -17.44 -7.32
C LYS A 112 -13.63 -17.14 -5.94
N ARG A 113 -13.03 -17.70 -4.88
CA ARG A 113 -13.55 -17.57 -3.51
C ARG A 113 -13.17 -16.25 -2.83
N LEU A 114 -12.00 -15.70 -3.16
CA LEU A 114 -11.43 -14.56 -2.42
C LEU A 114 -11.22 -13.33 -3.30
N TRP A 115 -10.45 -13.43 -4.39
CA TRP A 115 -10.08 -12.23 -5.14
C TRP A 115 -11.23 -11.64 -5.94
N ALA A 116 -11.98 -12.44 -6.69
CA ALA A 116 -13.06 -11.94 -7.53
C ALA A 116 -14.19 -11.29 -6.72
N PRO A 117 -14.70 -11.89 -5.63
CA PRO A 117 -15.74 -11.26 -4.81
C PRO A 117 -15.25 -9.97 -4.15
N GLY A 118 -14.07 -9.97 -3.55
CA GLY A 118 -13.53 -8.80 -2.86
C GLY A 118 -13.21 -7.65 -3.81
N MET A 119 -12.62 -7.94 -4.99
CA MET A 119 -12.36 -6.90 -5.99
C MET A 119 -13.64 -6.35 -6.62
N ARG A 120 -14.66 -7.20 -6.86
CA ARG A 120 -15.98 -6.73 -7.31
C ARG A 120 -16.60 -5.78 -6.28
N ALA A 121 -16.62 -6.16 -5.01
CA ALA A 121 -17.15 -5.32 -3.93
C ALA A 121 -16.49 -3.93 -3.92
N ILE A 122 -15.15 -3.88 -3.99
CA ILE A 122 -14.40 -2.61 -4.03
C ILE A 122 -14.81 -1.74 -5.22
N PHE A 123 -14.84 -2.30 -6.42
CA PHE A 123 -15.01 -1.50 -7.64
C PHE A 123 -16.48 -1.19 -7.97
N GLU A 124 -17.40 -2.13 -7.73
CA GLU A 124 -18.83 -1.88 -7.90
C GLU A 124 -19.33 -0.87 -6.84
N ALA A 125 -18.84 -0.92 -5.60
CA ALA A 125 -19.11 0.13 -4.60
C ALA A 125 -18.44 1.48 -4.93
N SER A 126 -17.57 1.50 -5.93
CA SER A 126 -16.95 2.71 -6.49
C SER A 126 -17.63 3.17 -7.78
N GLU A 127 -18.82 2.64 -8.07
CA GLU A 127 -19.64 2.96 -9.25
C GLU A 127 -19.06 2.48 -10.59
N LEU A 128 -18.07 1.58 -10.57
CA LEU A 128 -17.62 0.96 -11.81
C LEU A 128 -18.68 -0.04 -12.31
N SER A 129 -19.11 0.18 -13.55
CA SER A 129 -20.10 -0.63 -14.26
C SER A 129 -19.71 -0.86 -15.73
N PRO A 130 -20.40 -1.78 -16.44
CA PRO A 130 -20.21 -1.97 -17.87
C PRO A 130 -20.41 -0.72 -18.73
N ASP A 131 -21.17 0.27 -18.26
CA ASP A 131 -21.48 1.51 -19.01
C ASP A 131 -20.52 2.68 -18.70
N SER A 132 -19.52 2.43 -17.86
CA SER A 132 -18.58 3.44 -17.39
C SER A 132 -17.15 3.17 -17.86
N SER A 133 -16.24 4.12 -17.60
CA SER A 133 -14.82 4.02 -17.93
C SER A 133 -13.93 3.98 -16.70
N ALA A 134 -12.79 3.29 -16.81
CA ALA A 134 -11.78 3.20 -15.76
C ALA A 134 -10.44 3.81 -16.17
N VAL A 135 -9.85 4.63 -15.30
CA VAL A 135 -8.44 5.06 -15.41
C VAL A 135 -7.63 4.33 -14.36
N ILE A 136 -6.68 3.51 -14.81
CA ILE A 136 -5.93 2.60 -13.95
C ILE A 136 -4.44 2.84 -14.16
N PHE A 137 -3.73 3.03 -13.05
CA PHE A 137 -2.28 2.94 -13.05
C PHE A 137 -1.79 1.82 -12.15
N VAL A 138 -0.76 1.10 -12.59
CA VAL A 138 -0.15 -0.03 -11.89
C VAL A 138 1.36 0.18 -11.66
N PRO A 139 2.00 -0.55 -10.73
CA PRO A 139 3.44 -0.42 -10.54
C PRO A 139 4.20 -0.81 -11.80
N ASN A 140 5.27 -0.06 -12.12
CA ASN A 140 6.26 -0.53 -13.10
C ASN A 140 6.72 -1.96 -12.80
N ARG A 141 6.64 -2.84 -13.78
CA ARG A 141 7.01 -4.26 -13.66
C ARG A 141 8.49 -4.46 -13.33
N ILE A 142 8.82 -5.57 -12.66
CA ILE A 142 10.23 -6.01 -12.56
C ILE A 142 10.62 -6.75 -13.85
N SER A 143 11.93 -6.94 -14.06
CA SER A 143 12.40 -7.70 -15.21
C SER A 143 11.86 -9.15 -15.15
N GLY A 144 11.22 -9.59 -16.23
CA GLY A 144 10.62 -10.92 -16.34
C GLY A 144 9.18 -11.06 -15.83
N ASP A 145 8.53 -9.98 -15.39
CA ASP A 145 7.06 -9.96 -15.18
C ASP A 145 6.29 -9.88 -16.50
N GLY A 146 5.03 -10.30 -16.47
CA GLY A 146 4.15 -10.43 -17.63
C GLY A 146 3.91 -11.89 -18.00
N VAL A 147 3.57 -12.13 -19.27
CA VAL A 147 3.30 -13.48 -19.80
C VAL A 147 4.60 -14.10 -20.32
N THR A 148 4.95 -15.27 -19.81
CA THR A 148 6.05 -16.11 -20.31
C THR A 148 5.50 -17.45 -20.78
N HIS A 149 6.01 -17.97 -21.91
CA HIS A 149 5.67 -19.29 -22.42
C HIS A 149 6.90 -20.19 -22.36
N PHE A 150 6.75 -21.39 -21.77
CA PHE A 150 7.82 -22.39 -21.67
C PHE A 150 7.24 -23.78 -21.81
N ASN A 151 7.78 -24.60 -22.73
CA ASN A 151 7.32 -25.96 -23.01
C ASN A 151 5.78 -26.09 -23.19
N GLY A 152 5.18 -25.13 -23.91
CA GLY A 152 3.73 -25.10 -24.15
C GLY A 152 2.87 -24.69 -22.95
N LYS A 153 3.48 -24.34 -21.80
CA LYS A 153 2.79 -23.83 -20.62
C LYS A 153 2.94 -22.31 -20.50
N THR A 154 1.95 -21.67 -19.89
CA THR A 154 1.93 -20.22 -19.68
C THR A 154 2.14 -19.89 -18.21
N LEU A 155 3.13 -19.04 -17.93
CA LEU A 155 3.39 -18.45 -16.62
C LEU A 155 3.10 -16.95 -16.67
N VAL A 156 2.37 -16.47 -15.68
CA VAL A 156 2.09 -15.05 -15.46
C VAL A 156 2.69 -14.63 -14.13
N LYS A 157 3.57 -13.63 -14.13
CA LYS A 157 4.13 -13.02 -12.91
C LYS A 157 3.77 -11.54 -12.87
N LEU A 158 3.18 -11.07 -11.77
CA LEU A 158 2.70 -9.69 -11.64
C LEU A 158 2.80 -9.18 -10.21
N TYR A 159 2.78 -7.85 -10.07
CA TYR A 159 2.39 -7.24 -8.81
C TYR A 159 0.94 -7.60 -8.46
N SER A 160 0.65 -7.89 -7.19
CA SER A 160 -0.74 -8.14 -6.74
C SER A 160 -1.69 -6.99 -7.07
N SER A 161 -1.21 -5.74 -7.04
CA SER A 161 -2.04 -4.61 -7.45
C SER A 161 -2.38 -4.66 -8.93
N GLU A 162 -1.47 -5.07 -9.83
CA GLU A 162 -1.78 -5.25 -11.25
C GLU A 162 -2.76 -6.40 -11.46
N PHE A 163 -2.54 -7.54 -10.78
CA PHE A 163 -3.47 -8.67 -10.79
C PHE A 163 -4.89 -8.25 -10.41
N SER A 164 -5.06 -7.50 -9.30
CA SER A 164 -6.35 -6.95 -8.87
C SER A 164 -7.06 -6.15 -9.95
N GLN A 165 -6.34 -5.26 -10.64
CA GLN A 165 -6.93 -4.40 -11.67
C GLN A 165 -7.36 -5.22 -12.89
N ARG A 166 -6.49 -6.12 -13.36
CA ARG A 166 -6.76 -6.96 -14.55
C ARG A 166 -7.90 -7.93 -14.30
N LEU A 167 -7.94 -8.52 -13.10
CA LEU A 167 -9.04 -9.37 -12.66
C LEU A 167 -10.36 -8.60 -12.68
N MET A 168 -10.38 -7.39 -12.10
CA MET A 168 -11.58 -6.55 -12.12
C MET A 168 -12.04 -6.24 -13.55
N LEU A 169 -11.13 -5.86 -14.45
CA LEU A 169 -11.48 -5.55 -15.84
C LEU A 169 -12.13 -6.74 -16.55
N SER A 170 -11.67 -7.96 -16.26
CA SER A 170 -12.27 -9.19 -16.79
C SER A 170 -13.66 -9.51 -16.23
N LEU A 171 -13.92 -9.11 -14.98
CA LEU A 171 -15.16 -9.40 -14.27
C LEU A 171 -16.27 -8.38 -14.58
N ILE A 172 -15.94 -7.09 -14.56
CA ILE A 172 -16.91 -5.99 -14.72
C ILE A 172 -17.05 -5.59 -16.20
N LYS A 173 -15.98 -5.68 -16.99
CA LYS A 173 -15.95 -5.33 -18.42
C LYS A 173 -16.49 -3.91 -18.70
N PRO A 174 -15.86 -2.86 -18.15
CA PRO A 174 -16.26 -1.48 -18.40
C PRO A 174 -16.24 -1.13 -19.89
N HIS A 175 -17.06 -0.15 -20.29
CA HIS A 175 -17.19 0.29 -21.68
C HIS A 175 -15.84 0.71 -22.27
N SER A 176 -14.98 1.33 -21.47
CA SER A 176 -13.64 1.73 -21.89
C SER A 176 -12.70 1.75 -20.70
N TYR A 177 -11.39 1.60 -20.94
CA TYR A 177 -10.41 1.73 -19.87
C TYR A 177 -9.05 2.17 -20.39
N LEU A 178 -8.29 2.77 -19.47
CA LEU A 178 -6.87 3.00 -19.60
C LEU A 178 -6.15 2.26 -18.48
N LEU A 179 -5.15 1.45 -18.82
CA LEU A 179 -4.30 0.72 -17.89
C LEU A 179 -2.83 0.92 -18.29
N TYR A 180 -2.06 1.64 -17.47
CA TYR A 180 -0.64 1.96 -17.71
C TYR A 180 0.19 1.90 -16.42
N GLU A 181 1.52 1.84 -16.55
CA GLU A 181 2.41 1.93 -15.40
C GLU A 181 2.51 3.36 -14.83
N TYR A 182 2.68 3.53 -13.50
CA TYR A 182 2.78 4.83 -12.82
C TYR A 182 3.79 5.79 -13.44
N LYS A 183 4.92 5.28 -13.95
CA LYS A 183 5.95 6.13 -14.59
C LYS A 183 5.43 6.93 -15.78
N ASN A 184 4.34 6.47 -16.40
CA ASN A 184 3.73 7.07 -17.58
C ASN A 184 2.55 7.98 -17.24
N SER A 185 2.18 8.15 -15.96
CA SER A 185 0.97 8.89 -15.58
C SER A 185 1.01 10.37 -15.93
N ASN A 186 2.19 10.94 -16.19
CA ASN A 186 2.37 12.33 -16.59
C ASN A 186 2.87 12.47 -18.04
N ASN A 187 2.91 11.37 -18.80
CA ASN A 187 3.28 11.42 -20.21
C ASN A 187 2.15 12.11 -20.99
N PRO A 188 2.43 13.16 -21.80
CA PRO A 188 1.41 13.88 -22.55
C PRO A 188 0.49 12.97 -23.40
N LEU A 189 1.05 11.97 -24.09
CA LEU A 189 0.27 11.05 -24.93
C LEU A 189 -0.68 10.17 -24.11
N ILE A 190 -0.31 9.84 -22.87
CA ILE A 190 -1.16 9.06 -21.96
C ILE A 190 -2.23 9.96 -21.34
N LEU A 191 -1.89 11.20 -20.98
CA LEU A 191 -2.85 12.17 -20.47
C LEU A 191 -3.93 12.52 -21.52
N GLU A 192 -3.55 12.62 -22.79
CA GLU A 192 -4.52 12.79 -23.88
C GLU A 192 -5.47 11.60 -24.00
N LYS A 193 -4.95 10.37 -23.88
CA LYS A 193 -5.79 9.16 -23.83
C LYS A 193 -6.76 9.18 -22.65
N VAL A 194 -6.33 9.62 -21.46
CA VAL A 194 -7.22 9.83 -20.30
C VAL A 194 -8.34 10.82 -20.64
N LEU A 195 -8.00 11.98 -21.22
CA LEU A 195 -8.98 13.02 -21.59
C LEU A 195 -9.94 12.57 -22.70
N SER A 196 -9.56 11.55 -23.48
CA SER A 196 -10.40 11.00 -24.56
C SER A 196 -11.43 9.97 -24.08
N LEU A 197 -11.37 9.53 -22.81
CA LEU A 197 -12.34 8.63 -22.21
C LEU A 197 -13.59 9.40 -21.77
N GLU A 198 -14.75 8.79 -21.94
CA GLU A 198 -16.04 9.33 -21.52
C GLU A 198 -16.53 8.59 -20.27
N ASN A 199 -17.35 9.25 -19.44
CA ASN A 199 -17.97 8.65 -18.26
C ASN A 199 -16.97 7.92 -17.33
N ILE A 200 -15.86 8.59 -16.97
CA ILE A 200 -14.85 8.01 -16.07
C ILE A 200 -15.46 7.90 -14.65
N SER A 201 -15.81 6.69 -14.24
CA SER A 201 -16.37 6.42 -12.91
C SER A 201 -15.29 6.22 -11.86
N ILE A 202 -14.11 5.72 -12.26
CA ILE A 202 -13.02 5.44 -11.31
C ILE A 202 -11.65 5.94 -11.79
N VAL A 203 -10.83 6.30 -10.80
CA VAL A 203 -9.38 6.40 -10.93
C VAL A 203 -8.71 5.50 -9.90
N SER A 204 -8.09 4.42 -10.36
CA SER A 204 -7.36 3.46 -9.51
C SER A 204 -5.86 3.68 -9.63
N ALA A 205 -5.30 4.40 -8.67
CA ALA A 205 -3.87 4.73 -8.62
C ALA A 205 -3.44 5.12 -7.19
N PRO A 206 -2.16 4.97 -6.80
CA PRO A 206 -1.63 5.52 -5.56
C PRO A 206 -1.88 7.02 -5.48
N ALA A 207 -2.11 7.53 -4.27
CA ALA A 207 -2.32 8.95 -4.02
C ALA A 207 -1.24 9.86 -4.65
N SER A 208 0.01 9.39 -4.72
CA SER A 208 1.11 10.14 -5.34
C SER A 208 0.91 10.43 -6.83
N THR A 209 0.19 9.57 -7.56
CA THR A 209 -0.13 9.78 -8.97
C THR A 209 -1.13 10.92 -9.12
N ILE A 210 -2.21 10.90 -8.35
CA ILE A 210 -3.23 11.98 -8.35
C ILE A 210 -2.61 13.30 -7.89
N LEU A 211 -1.77 13.27 -6.84
CA LEU A 211 -1.00 14.44 -6.41
C LEU A 211 -0.04 14.95 -7.47
N GLY A 212 0.43 14.11 -8.39
CA GLY A 212 1.23 14.52 -9.53
C GLY A 212 0.46 15.40 -10.52
N TRP A 213 -0.86 15.22 -10.60
CA TRP A 213 -1.76 16.05 -11.41
C TRP A 213 -2.30 17.26 -10.64
N ALA A 214 -2.65 17.07 -9.37
CA ALA A 214 -3.24 18.11 -8.52
C ALA A 214 -2.25 19.21 -8.09
N ASP A 215 -0.96 18.88 -8.01
CA ASP A 215 0.10 19.81 -7.62
C ASP A 215 0.76 20.43 -8.86
N LEU A 216 0.46 21.71 -9.15
CA LEU A 216 0.90 22.38 -10.37
C LEU A 216 2.42 22.35 -10.56
N ASP A 217 3.19 22.51 -9.48
CA ASP A 217 4.65 22.47 -9.54
C ASP A 217 5.15 21.08 -9.99
N LYS A 218 4.51 20.01 -9.49
CA LYS A 218 4.85 18.63 -9.87
C LYS A 218 4.43 18.33 -11.30
N LEU A 219 3.26 18.79 -11.72
CA LEU A 219 2.77 18.60 -13.07
C LEU A 219 3.68 19.32 -14.07
N HIS A 220 3.99 20.60 -13.82
CA HIS A 220 4.91 21.40 -14.63
C HIS A 220 6.28 20.72 -14.79
N GLN A 221 6.90 20.30 -13.68
CA GLN A 221 8.19 19.62 -13.73
C GLN A 221 8.12 18.27 -14.47
N SER A 222 7.03 17.52 -14.31
CA SER A 222 6.84 16.24 -14.97
C SER A 222 6.63 16.37 -16.48
N LEU A 223 5.87 17.39 -16.92
CA LEU A 223 5.69 17.70 -18.34
C LEU A 223 7.02 18.09 -18.97
N LYS A 224 7.79 18.98 -18.32
CA LYS A 224 9.14 19.37 -18.77
C LYS A 224 10.04 18.15 -18.97
N ASN A 225 10.06 17.24 -18.00
CA ASN A 225 10.87 16.02 -18.08
C ASN A 225 10.39 15.08 -19.19
N SER A 226 9.08 14.94 -19.40
CA SER A 226 8.50 14.03 -20.39
C SER A 226 8.71 14.52 -21.82
N LEU A 227 8.64 15.83 -22.07
CA LEU A 227 8.89 16.42 -23.39
C LEU A 227 10.33 16.18 -23.85
N ASN A 228 11.30 16.27 -22.93
CA ASN A 228 12.70 15.96 -23.24
C ASN A 228 12.91 14.52 -23.71
N THR A 229 12.04 13.60 -23.30
CA THR A 229 12.07 12.19 -23.75
C THR A 229 11.32 11.94 -25.06
N LEU A 230 10.53 12.92 -25.53
CA LEU A 230 9.77 12.87 -26.79
C LEU A 230 10.51 13.54 -27.96
N VAL A 231 11.71 14.08 -27.73
CA VAL A 231 12.55 14.67 -28.78
C VAL A 231 12.90 13.60 -29.82
N GLY A 232 12.24 13.64 -30.98
CA GLY A 232 12.41 12.70 -32.10
C GLY A 232 11.21 11.77 -32.38
N SER A 233 10.16 11.76 -31.52
CA SER A 233 8.94 11.00 -31.82
C SER A 233 8.06 11.75 -32.84
N ARG A 234 7.62 11.07 -33.91
CA ARG A 234 6.73 11.64 -34.94
C ARG A 234 5.25 11.75 -34.51
N GLU A 235 4.92 11.41 -33.26
CA GLU A 235 3.54 11.46 -32.77
C GLU A 235 3.13 12.91 -32.46
N SER A 236 2.38 13.51 -33.37
CA SER A 236 1.70 14.80 -33.17
C SER A 236 0.39 14.57 -32.44
N SER A 237 0.29 15.04 -31.19
CA SER A 237 -0.95 15.07 -30.41
C SER A 237 -1.45 16.51 -30.22
N ASP A 238 -2.74 16.67 -29.99
CA ASP A 238 -3.33 17.97 -29.70
C ASP A 238 -2.76 18.55 -28.41
N LEU A 239 -2.49 17.67 -27.43
CA LEU A 239 -1.86 18.08 -26.18
C LEU A 239 -0.41 18.54 -26.36
N ILE A 240 0.40 17.85 -27.18
CA ILE A 240 1.77 18.30 -27.48
C ILE A 240 1.72 19.65 -28.20
N ARG A 241 0.81 19.83 -29.16
CA ARG A 241 0.61 21.10 -29.85
C ARG A 241 0.19 22.23 -28.90
N MET A 242 -0.72 21.96 -27.96
CA MET A 242 -1.10 22.91 -26.91
C MET A 242 0.11 23.32 -26.06
N ILE A 243 0.94 22.34 -25.66
CA ILE A 243 2.14 22.60 -24.87
C ILE A 243 3.15 23.45 -25.65
N SER A 244 3.37 23.16 -26.93
CA SER A 244 4.25 23.94 -27.81
C SER A 244 3.76 25.39 -27.98
N ASN A 245 2.45 25.59 -28.10
CA ASN A 245 1.87 26.92 -28.33
C ASN A 245 1.82 27.79 -27.06
N LEU A 246 1.47 27.22 -25.91
CA LEU A 246 1.31 27.97 -24.65
C LEU A 246 2.60 28.05 -23.82
N GLY A 247 3.56 27.15 -24.06
CA GLY A 247 4.68 26.91 -23.16
C GLY A 247 4.29 26.03 -21.96
N VAL A 248 5.28 25.33 -21.39
CA VAL A 248 5.06 24.27 -20.39
C VAL A 248 4.29 24.74 -19.15
N GLY A 249 4.57 25.95 -18.66
CA GLY A 249 3.92 26.49 -17.45
C GLY A 249 2.43 26.73 -17.65
N ALA A 250 2.04 27.49 -18.69
CA ALA A 250 0.64 27.76 -18.99
C ALA A 250 -0.11 26.48 -19.41
N ALA A 251 0.56 25.60 -20.17
CA ALA A 251 -0.01 24.31 -20.54
C ALA A 251 -0.27 23.39 -19.35
N ALA A 252 0.58 23.41 -18.30
CA ALA A 252 0.36 22.65 -17.08
C ALA A 252 -0.92 23.10 -16.36
N VAL A 253 -1.16 24.41 -16.29
CA VAL A 253 -2.39 24.98 -15.70
C VAL A 253 -3.62 24.54 -16.49
N GLU A 254 -3.56 24.63 -17.82
CA GLU A 254 -4.69 24.26 -18.68
C GLU A 254 -4.98 22.76 -18.64
N LEU A 255 -3.93 21.93 -18.70
CA LEU A 255 -4.05 20.48 -18.57
C LEU A 255 -4.63 20.06 -17.22
N GLN A 256 -4.21 20.70 -16.12
CA GLN A 256 -4.79 20.43 -14.80
C GLN A 256 -6.31 20.71 -14.80
N LYS A 257 -6.78 21.79 -15.42
CA LYS A 257 -8.21 22.09 -15.52
C LYS A 257 -8.96 21.05 -16.35
N LEU A 258 -8.39 20.64 -17.50
CA LEU A 258 -9.00 19.62 -18.36
C LEU A 258 -9.13 18.28 -17.62
N LEU A 259 -8.07 17.85 -16.93
CA LEU A 259 -8.08 16.63 -16.12
C LEU A 259 -9.06 16.75 -14.93
N SER A 260 -9.06 17.88 -14.24
CA SER A 260 -9.98 18.17 -13.14
C SER A 260 -11.44 18.03 -13.60
N LYS A 261 -11.79 18.62 -14.75
CA LYS A 261 -13.13 18.51 -15.34
C LYS A 261 -13.48 17.05 -15.67
N ALA A 262 -12.58 16.36 -16.39
CA ALA A 262 -12.79 14.98 -16.84
C ALA A 262 -12.95 13.99 -15.68
N LEU A 263 -12.26 14.23 -14.56
CA LEU A 263 -12.21 13.30 -13.43
C LEU A 263 -13.10 13.71 -12.25
N SER A 264 -13.72 14.89 -12.26
CA SER A 264 -14.44 15.46 -11.10
C SER A 264 -15.50 14.54 -10.47
N GLN A 265 -16.14 13.69 -11.28
CA GLN A 265 -17.16 12.76 -10.82
C GLN A 265 -16.62 11.39 -10.39
N ALA A 266 -15.36 11.08 -10.73
CA ALA A 266 -14.77 9.77 -10.51
C ALA A 266 -14.49 9.50 -9.03
N THR A 267 -14.70 8.25 -8.61
CA THR A 267 -14.26 7.73 -7.32
C THR A 267 -12.78 7.33 -7.40
N ILE A 268 -11.95 7.86 -6.50
CA ILE A 268 -10.53 7.49 -6.45
C ILE A 268 -10.35 6.25 -5.57
N VAL A 269 -9.79 5.19 -6.13
CA VAL A 269 -9.58 3.90 -5.43
C VAL A 269 -8.10 3.75 -5.05
N PHE A 270 -7.76 3.90 -3.76
CA PHE A 270 -6.37 3.88 -3.27
C PHE A 270 -6.26 3.73 -1.74
N SER A 271 -5.08 3.36 -1.22
CA SER A 271 -4.83 3.29 0.23
C SER A 271 -4.44 4.66 0.82
N ILE A 272 -5.14 5.11 1.86
CA ILE A 272 -4.96 6.46 2.45
C ILE A 272 -3.80 6.60 3.46
N SER A 273 -3.12 5.51 3.81
CA SER A 273 -2.25 5.40 4.99
C SER A 273 -1.10 6.41 5.07
N SER A 274 -0.73 7.09 3.98
CA SER A 274 0.39 8.05 3.93
C SER A 274 0.00 9.50 3.59
N MET A 275 -1.28 9.85 3.54
CA MET A 275 -1.71 11.19 3.13
C MET A 275 -1.71 12.21 4.27
N THR A 276 -1.17 13.40 3.99
CA THR A 276 -1.26 14.55 4.89
C THR A 276 -2.51 15.38 4.60
N GLU A 277 -2.92 16.27 5.53
CA GLU A 277 -4.04 17.19 5.27
C GLU A 277 -3.77 18.13 4.09
N ASN A 278 -2.52 18.53 3.89
CA ASN A 278 -2.12 19.33 2.74
C ASN A 278 -2.27 18.55 1.42
N ASP A 279 -1.94 17.26 1.41
CA ASP A 279 -2.15 16.40 0.25
C ASP A 279 -3.65 16.25 -0.06
N TRP A 280 -4.48 16.03 0.97
CA TRP A 280 -5.94 16.00 0.84
C TRP A 280 -6.51 17.31 0.30
N SER A 281 -6.03 18.45 0.81
CA SER A 281 -6.47 19.78 0.33
C SER A 281 -6.19 19.97 -1.17
N LYS A 282 -5.00 19.56 -1.65
CA LYS A 282 -4.66 19.60 -3.08
C LYS A 282 -5.58 18.71 -3.91
N ILE A 283 -5.81 17.47 -3.48
CA ILE A 283 -6.71 16.54 -4.19
C ILE A 283 -8.15 17.07 -4.20
N ARG A 284 -8.69 17.53 -3.06
CA ARG A 284 -10.04 18.11 -3.00
C ARG A 284 -10.20 19.28 -3.97
N LYS A 285 -9.24 20.21 -3.99
CA LYS A 285 -9.26 21.34 -4.94
C LYS A 285 -9.24 20.85 -6.38
N PHE A 286 -8.40 19.87 -6.71
CA PHE A 286 -8.30 19.29 -8.04
C PHE A 286 -9.58 18.56 -8.47
N MET A 287 -10.23 17.83 -7.57
CA MET A 287 -11.46 17.09 -7.87
C MET A 287 -12.72 17.95 -7.77
N GLY A 288 -12.63 19.17 -7.23
CA GLY A 288 -13.79 20.03 -6.95
C GLY A 288 -14.61 19.58 -5.74
N TRP A 289 -14.04 18.79 -4.83
CA TRP A 289 -14.73 18.27 -3.66
C TRP A 289 -14.73 19.26 -2.51
N LYS A 290 -15.82 19.25 -1.73
CA LYS A 290 -15.84 19.86 -0.40
C LYS A 290 -15.29 18.85 0.61
N ARG A 291 -14.80 19.34 1.74
CA ARG A 291 -14.38 18.47 2.85
C ARG A 291 -15.60 17.70 3.37
N GLY A 292 -15.49 16.39 3.50
CA GLY A 292 -16.60 15.49 3.87
C GLY A 292 -17.43 14.99 2.67
N SER A 293 -17.14 15.44 1.44
CA SER A 293 -17.79 14.96 0.21
C SER A 293 -16.78 14.31 -0.73
N GLU A 294 -15.70 13.75 -0.20
CA GLU A 294 -14.65 13.12 -0.99
C GLU A 294 -15.12 11.77 -1.54
N ARG A 295 -15.05 11.59 -2.86
CA ARG A 295 -15.38 10.31 -3.53
C ARG A 295 -14.15 9.43 -3.60
N TYR A 296 -13.94 8.61 -2.57
CA TYR A 296 -12.82 7.67 -2.55
C TYR A 296 -13.18 6.32 -1.96
N THR A 297 -12.41 5.31 -2.37
CA THR A 297 -12.45 3.96 -1.83
C THR A 297 -11.08 3.62 -1.26
N ASN A 298 -10.98 3.69 0.06
CA ASN A 298 -9.87 3.13 0.81
C ASN A 298 -9.97 1.62 0.87
N LEU A 299 -8.83 0.94 0.75
CA LEU A 299 -8.76 -0.51 0.69
C LEU A 299 -7.49 -1.06 1.32
N TYR A 300 -7.57 -2.33 1.72
CA TYR A 300 -6.44 -3.16 2.11
C TYR A 300 -6.49 -4.48 1.35
N VAL A 301 -5.45 -4.71 0.54
CA VAL A 301 -5.24 -5.91 -0.26
C VAL A 301 -3.79 -6.36 -0.02
N GLY A 302 -3.61 -7.58 0.49
CA GLY A 302 -2.30 -8.21 0.66
C GLY A 302 -2.05 -9.27 -0.40
N SER A 303 -0.78 -9.54 -0.77
CA SER A 303 -0.49 -10.59 -1.75
C SER A 303 -0.79 -11.99 -1.21
N GLU A 304 -0.48 -12.20 0.06
CA GLU A 304 -0.63 -13.45 0.80
C GLU A 304 -2.10 -13.74 1.18
N VAL A 305 -2.91 -12.68 1.34
CA VAL A 305 -4.25 -12.73 1.94
C VAL A 305 -5.37 -12.18 1.05
N GLY A 306 -5.04 -11.65 -0.13
CA GLY A 306 -6.01 -11.10 -1.06
C GLY A 306 -6.69 -9.81 -0.59
N PRO A 307 -7.84 -9.44 -1.19
CA PRO A 307 -8.64 -8.31 -0.75
C PRO A 307 -9.25 -8.62 0.61
N PHE A 308 -8.97 -7.76 1.60
CA PHE A 308 -9.33 -8.02 2.99
C PHE A 308 -10.39 -7.06 3.51
N ALA A 309 -10.25 -5.76 3.21
CA ALA A 309 -11.19 -4.76 3.69
C ALA A 309 -11.22 -3.52 2.79
N ALA A 310 -12.36 -2.83 2.75
CA ALA A 310 -12.49 -1.51 2.12
C ALA A 310 -13.69 -0.72 2.70
N ASN A 311 -13.72 0.60 2.49
CA ASN A 311 -14.87 1.44 2.87
C ASN A 311 -15.94 1.42 1.76
N ILE A 312 -16.61 0.28 1.62
CA ILE A 312 -17.64 0.04 0.60
C ILE A 312 -19.04 0.51 1.02
N ASP A 313 -19.20 1.02 2.24
CA ASP A 313 -20.45 1.58 2.74
C ASP A 313 -20.67 3.00 2.22
N ARG A 314 -21.75 3.17 1.45
CA ARG A 314 -22.10 4.43 0.77
C ARG A 314 -23.42 5.00 1.27
N ASP A 315 -23.54 6.32 1.23
CA ASP A 315 -24.86 6.96 1.27
C ASP A 315 -25.56 6.90 -0.10
N ASP A 316 -26.81 7.38 -0.14
CA ASP A 316 -27.63 7.43 -1.37
C ASP A 316 -27.00 8.28 -2.49
N SER A 317 -26.01 9.11 -2.17
CA SER A 317 -25.28 9.94 -3.13
C SER A 317 -23.96 9.34 -3.60
N GLY A 318 -23.66 8.10 -3.19
CA GLY A 318 -22.44 7.37 -3.55
C GLY A 318 -21.20 7.77 -2.74
N LEU A 319 -21.35 8.58 -1.67
CA LEU A 319 -20.23 9.02 -0.84
C LEU A 319 -19.92 7.98 0.25
N PRO A 320 -18.64 7.77 0.62
CA PRO A 320 -18.28 6.93 1.76
C PRO A 320 -18.90 7.48 3.05
N LEU A 321 -19.54 6.60 3.83
CA LEU A 321 -20.04 6.97 5.15
C LEU A 321 -18.91 7.24 6.16
N SER A 322 -17.75 6.61 5.97
CA SER A 322 -16.56 6.84 6.79
C SER A 322 -15.25 6.45 6.08
N ASP A 323 -14.12 6.75 6.73
CA ASP A 323 -12.78 6.29 6.33
C ASP A 323 -12.47 4.86 6.82
N ARG A 324 -13.37 4.27 7.62
CA ARG A 324 -13.24 2.93 8.20
C ARG A 324 -13.48 1.89 7.13
N MET A 325 -12.73 0.80 7.16
CA MET A 325 -12.86 -0.28 6.20
C MET A 325 -13.63 -1.45 6.83
N LEU A 326 -14.62 -1.96 6.10
CA LEU A 326 -15.36 -3.17 6.44
C LEU A 326 -14.52 -4.39 6.08
N VAL A 327 -14.37 -5.32 7.02
CA VAL A 327 -13.61 -6.56 6.82
C VAL A 327 -14.47 -7.57 6.07
N PHE A 328 -14.07 -7.95 4.86
CA PHE A 328 -14.85 -8.85 4.03
C PHE A 328 -14.96 -10.25 4.66
N PRO A 329 -16.12 -10.91 4.56
CA PRO A 329 -16.32 -12.26 5.09
C PRO A 329 -15.71 -13.34 4.18
N LEU A 330 -14.54 -13.10 3.58
CA LEU A 330 -13.90 -14.01 2.59
C LEU A 330 -12.71 -14.80 3.17
N SER A 331 -12.23 -14.38 4.34
CA SER A 331 -11.14 -14.99 5.08
C SER A 331 -11.40 -14.77 6.56
N LEU A 332 -10.94 -15.66 7.44
CA LEU A 332 -11.18 -15.57 8.87
C LEU A 332 -10.09 -14.72 9.54
N PRO A 333 -10.39 -13.47 9.93
CA PRO A 333 -9.40 -12.60 10.57
C PRO A 333 -9.22 -12.92 12.04
N ALA A 334 -7.97 -12.90 12.47
CA ALA A 334 -7.58 -12.89 13.87
C ALA A 334 -6.59 -11.76 14.13
N VAL A 335 -6.42 -11.42 15.40
CA VAL A 335 -5.54 -10.35 15.83
C VAL A 335 -4.70 -10.81 17.02
N ARG A 336 -3.43 -10.41 17.04
CA ARG A 336 -2.51 -10.68 18.13
C ARG A 336 -2.30 -9.43 18.99
N ARG A 337 -2.48 -9.57 20.31
CA ARG A 337 -2.08 -8.60 21.35
C ARG A 337 -1.22 -9.29 22.39
N GLY A 338 0.08 -8.98 22.41
CA GLY A 338 1.05 -9.75 23.19
C GLY A 338 1.04 -11.21 22.75
N GLU A 339 0.80 -12.12 23.69
CA GLU A 339 0.72 -13.57 23.42
C GLU A 339 -0.69 -14.04 23.03
N LYS A 340 -1.71 -13.20 23.21
CA LYS A 340 -3.11 -13.58 22.94
C LYS A 340 -3.45 -13.41 21.47
N ILE A 341 -4.01 -14.45 20.86
CA ILE A 341 -4.59 -14.43 19.51
C ILE A 341 -6.08 -14.73 19.58
N GLU A 342 -6.90 -13.85 19.02
CA GLU A 342 -8.36 -14.02 18.97
C GLU A 342 -8.92 -13.57 17.62
N PRO A 343 -10.06 -14.13 17.15
CA PRO A 343 -10.73 -13.60 15.97
C PRO A 343 -11.13 -12.12 16.16
N ILE A 344 -11.12 -11.33 15.09
CA ILE A 344 -11.39 -9.89 15.17
C ILE A 344 -12.77 -9.60 15.78
N SER A 345 -13.76 -10.45 15.47
CA SER A 345 -15.14 -10.41 15.96
C SER A 345 -15.25 -10.59 17.48
N ARG A 346 -14.21 -11.12 18.13
CA ARG A 346 -14.17 -11.44 19.57
C ARG A 346 -13.23 -10.51 20.34
N THR A 347 -12.58 -9.58 19.65
CA THR A 347 -11.54 -8.73 20.24
C THR A 347 -12.08 -7.34 20.54
N ARG A 348 -11.64 -6.75 21.64
CA ARG A 348 -11.95 -5.35 21.99
C ARG A 348 -11.33 -4.38 20.98
N GLU A 349 -11.83 -3.16 20.94
CA GLU A 349 -11.24 -2.08 20.14
C GLU A 349 -9.75 -1.82 20.47
N GLY A 350 -9.02 -1.26 19.51
CA GLY A 350 -7.61 -0.88 19.65
C GLY A 350 -6.67 -1.44 18.58
N LEU A 351 -5.40 -1.07 18.66
CA LEU A 351 -4.35 -1.49 17.73
C LEU A 351 -3.97 -2.95 17.95
N SER A 352 -3.85 -3.73 16.87
CA SER A 352 -3.47 -5.14 16.96
C SER A 352 -2.82 -5.62 15.67
N ARG A 353 -1.90 -6.59 15.79
CA ARG A 353 -1.28 -7.23 14.63
C ARG A 353 -2.29 -8.15 13.95
N LEU A 354 -2.45 -8.00 12.64
CA LEU A 354 -3.42 -8.75 11.86
C LEU A 354 -2.86 -10.12 11.46
N LEU A 355 -3.70 -11.14 11.59
CA LEU A 355 -3.50 -12.50 11.12
C LEU A 355 -4.73 -12.90 10.30
N VAL A 356 -4.55 -13.72 9.26
CA VAL A 356 -5.66 -14.11 8.38
C VAL A 356 -5.61 -15.60 8.09
N SER A 357 -6.73 -16.28 8.22
CA SER A 357 -6.86 -17.71 7.92
C SER A 357 -7.76 -17.93 6.70
N ARG A 358 -7.42 -18.92 5.87
CA ARG A 358 -8.20 -19.33 4.69
C ARG A 358 -7.77 -20.71 4.20
N LEU A 359 -8.53 -21.29 3.27
CA LEU A 359 -8.02 -22.41 2.48
C LEU A 359 -6.98 -21.98 1.44
N ASN A 360 -6.06 -22.89 1.14
CA ASN A 360 -5.18 -22.86 -0.02
C ASN A 360 -5.30 -24.20 -0.76
N GLY A 361 -6.21 -24.27 -1.74
CA GLY A 361 -6.68 -25.57 -2.23
C GLY A 361 -7.47 -26.28 -1.13
N SER A 362 -7.13 -27.53 -0.84
CA SER A 362 -7.75 -28.29 0.27
C SER A 362 -7.10 -28.06 1.63
N GLU A 363 -5.96 -27.36 1.69
CA GLU A 363 -5.20 -27.21 2.93
C GLU A 363 -5.64 -25.97 3.72
N PRO A 364 -6.02 -26.11 5.01
CA PRO A 364 -6.31 -24.97 5.87
C PRO A 364 -5.03 -24.27 6.31
N ILE A 365 -4.89 -23.00 5.93
CA ILE A 365 -3.80 -22.15 6.39
C ILE A 365 -4.30 -21.27 7.52
N ILE A 366 -3.74 -21.48 8.72
CA ILE A 366 -4.16 -20.79 9.94
C ILE A 366 -3.21 -19.64 10.24
N ASN A 367 -3.78 -18.46 10.49
CA ASN A 367 -3.09 -17.27 10.97
C ASN A 367 -1.84 -16.89 10.15
N ILE A 368 -2.03 -16.60 8.86
CA ILE A 368 -1.01 -15.98 8.01
C ILE A 368 -0.64 -14.63 8.65
N ASP A 369 0.61 -14.49 9.07
CA ASP A 369 1.10 -13.25 9.66
C ASP A 369 1.38 -12.21 8.58
N THR A 370 0.47 -11.24 8.42
CA THR A 370 0.60 -10.21 7.38
C THR A 370 1.76 -9.26 7.66
N GLY A 371 2.22 -9.17 8.92
CA GLY A 371 3.18 -8.17 9.39
C GLY A 371 2.59 -6.77 9.51
N ASP A 372 1.27 -6.63 9.38
CA ASP A 372 0.55 -5.36 9.47
C ASP A 372 -0.22 -5.22 10.79
N VAL A 373 -0.47 -3.98 11.20
CA VAL A 373 -1.19 -3.58 12.41
C VAL A 373 -2.38 -2.75 11.98
N VAL A 374 -3.56 -3.13 12.47
CA VAL A 374 -4.83 -2.46 12.20
C VAL A 374 -5.45 -1.97 13.50
N THR A 375 -6.21 -0.90 13.43
CA THR A 375 -7.07 -0.47 14.54
C THR A 375 -8.41 -1.16 14.41
N ILE A 376 -8.84 -1.90 15.42
CA ILE A 376 -10.18 -2.50 15.48
C ILE A 376 -11.13 -1.44 16.06
N VAL A 377 -12.26 -1.19 15.40
CA VAL A 377 -13.16 -0.06 15.70
C VAL A 377 -14.57 -0.50 16.11
N ASP A 378 -15.18 -1.44 15.40
CA ASP A 378 -16.51 -1.98 15.76
C ASP A 378 -16.56 -3.45 15.32
N GLN A 379 -17.25 -4.27 16.10
CA GLN A 379 -17.43 -5.70 15.85
C GLN A 379 -18.92 -6.10 15.81
N ARG A 380 -19.85 -5.13 15.89
CA ARG A 380 -21.28 -5.37 15.71
C ARG A 380 -21.56 -5.53 14.21
N GLY A 381 -22.12 -6.68 13.83
CA GLY A 381 -22.31 -7.02 12.43
C GLY A 381 -20.99 -7.28 11.70
N LEU A 382 -20.83 -6.69 10.52
CA LEU A 382 -19.60 -6.74 9.74
C LEU A 382 -18.47 -5.95 10.43
N PRO A 383 -17.35 -6.59 10.85
CA PRO A 383 -16.30 -5.89 11.60
C PRO A 383 -15.69 -4.73 10.83
N LYS A 384 -15.37 -3.66 11.56
CA LYS A 384 -14.77 -2.43 11.03
C LYS A 384 -13.36 -2.25 11.58
N ILE A 385 -12.42 -1.98 10.68
CA ILE A 385 -11.07 -1.52 11.01
C ILE A 385 -10.88 -0.05 10.63
N GLY A 386 -9.93 0.61 11.26
CA GLY A 386 -9.57 1.98 10.91
C GLY A 386 -9.05 2.11 9.47
N GLY A 387 -9.08 3.33 8.92
CA GLY A 387 -8.63 3.57 7.56
C GLY A 387 -7.12 3.46 7.32
N GLN A 388 -6.31 3.38 8.38
CA GLN A 388 -4.85 3.24 8.29
C GLN A 388 -4.41 1.81 8.58
N VAL A 389 -3.55 1.28 7.71
CA VAL A 389 -2.84 0.03 7.93
C VAL A 389 -1.37 0.36 8.16
N LEU A 390 -0.86 -0.01 9.34
CA LEU A 390 0.51 0.29 9.75
C LEU A 390 1.38 -0.95 9.59
N ARG A 391 2.63 -0.79 9.16
CA ARG A 391 3.57 -1.91 9.14
C ARG A 391 4.16 -2.11 10.54
N ALA A 392 4.05 -3.32 11.10
CA ALA A 392 4.75 -3.66 12.33
C ALA A 392 6.28 -3.55 12.14
N ALA A 393 7.03 -3.29 13.20
CA ALA A 393 8.48 -3.26 13.14
C ALA A 393 9.05 -4.58 12.60
N PHE A 394 9.95 -4.49 11.63
CA PHE A 394 10.65 -5.64 11.03
C PHE A 394 12.13 -5.29 10.79
N PRO A 395 13.02 -6.30 10.78
CA PRO A 395 14.45 -6.05 10.58
C PRO A 395 14.73 -5.53 9.17
N LEU A 396 15.49 -4.44 9.09
CA LEU A 396 16.02 -3.89 7.84
C LEU A 396 17.19 -4.77 7.39
N LYS A 397 17.16 -5.27 6.15
CA LYS A 397 18.27 -6.06 5.59
C LYS A 397 19.31 -5.24 4.83
N ILE A 398 19.05 -3.96 4.56
CA ILE A 398 19.99 -3.08 3.88
C ILE A 398 21.01 -2.59 4.90
N GLY A 399 22.30 -2.70 4.56
CA GLY A 399 23.38 -2.15 5.38
C GLY A 399 23.33 -0.63 5.45
N LEU A 400 23.54 -0.09 6.66
CA LEU A 400 23.60 1.33 6.93
C LEU A 400 24.99 1.72 7.46
N ARG A 401 25.52 2.84 6.99
CA ARG A 401 26.68 3.50 7.57
C ARG A 401 26.21 4.63 8.47
N PHE A 402 26.46 4.52 9.77
CA PHE A 402 26.10 5.54 10.74
C PHE A 402 27.15 6.64 10.82
N SER A 403 26.70 7.87 11.15
CA SER A 403 27.61 8.99 11.42
C SER A 403 28.55 8.64 12.59
N SER A 404 29.81 9.09 12.51
CA SER A 404 30.81 8.91 13.56
C SER A 404 30.46 9.65 14.85
N GLU A 405 29.57 10.66 14.79
CA GLU A 405 29.00 11.32 15.96
C GLU A 405 28.09 10.39 16.78
N LEU A 406 27.59 9.30 16.17
CA LEU A 406 26.72 8.33 16.82
C LEU A 406 27.54 7.15 17.35
N LYS A 407 27.45 6.91 18.66
CA LYS A 407 28.05 5.73 19.31
C LYS A 407 27.14 4.51 19.16
N ILE A 408 27.02 3.99 17.94
CA ILE A 408 26.24 2.77 17.67
C ILE A 408 27.12 1.54 17.89
N LEU A 409 26.66 0.62 18.74
CA LEU A 409 27.38 -0.64 19.01
C LEU A 409 27.47 -1.51 17.75
N GLN A 410 28.65 -2.07 17.50
CA GLN A 410 28.86 -2.99 16.40
C GLN A 410 27.94 -4.23 16.53
N GLY A 411 27.38 -4.67 15.41
CA GLY A 411 26.44 -5.80 15.38
C GLY A 411 25.01 -5.47 15.82
N SER A 412 24.69 -4.20 16.11
CA SER A 412 23.30 -3.80 16.37
C SER A 412 22.36 -4.12 15.22
N LYS A 413 21.13 -4.50 15.55
CA LYS A 413 20.07 -4.77 14.56
C LYS A 413 19.25 -3.52 14.34
N VAL A 414 18.96 -3.24 13.07
CA VAL A 414 18.13 -2.09 12.67
C VAL A 414 16.73 -2.59 12.34
N PHE A 415 15.72 -2.00 12.96
CA PHE A 415 14.32 -2.25 12.69
C PHE A 415 13.65 -1.01 12.11
N VAL A 416 12.71 -1.22 11.19
CA VAL A 416 11.92 -0.18 10.55
C VAL A 416 10.45 -0.60 10.53
N GLY A 417 9.55 0.38 10.44
CA GLY A 417 8.11 0.14 10.47
C GLY A 417 7.32 1.43 10.67
N ASP A 418 6.00 1.29 10.73
CA ASP A 418 5.06 2.37 11.04
C ASP A 418 4.41 2.17 12.43
N TYR A 419 4.68 1.04 13.08
CA TYR A 419 4.25 0.72 14.45
C TYR A 419 5.37 -0.01 15.21
N PHE A 420 5.71 0.50 16.40
CA PHE A 420 6.69 -0.10 17.31
C PHE A 420 6.04 -0.25 18.69
N ASN A 421 6.24 -1.40 19.34
CA ASN A 421 5.87 -1.63 20.72
C ASN A 421 6.95 -2.45 21.40
N ILE A 422 7.79 -1.80 22.21
CA ILE A 422 9.05 -2.36 22.69
C ILE A 422 9.25 -1.96 24.14
N LYS A 423 9.20 -2.94 25.05
CA LYS A 423 9.40 -2.74 26.49
C LYS A 423 8.60 -1.56 27.07
N GLY A 424 7.36 -1.37 26.60
CA GLY A 424 6.48 -0.29 27.04
C GLY A 424 6.60 1.03 26.26
N LEU A 425 7.60 1.18 25.39
CA LEU A 425 7.66 2.27 24.43
C LEU A 425 6.80 1.91 23.20
N GLU A 426 5.65 2.57 23.08
CA GLU A 426 4.77 2.47 21.92
C GLU A 426 4.94 3.69 21.01
N ILE A 427 5.12 3.46 19.71
CA ILE A 427 5.22 4.51 18.70
C ILE A 427 4.29 4.15 17.54
N VAL A 428 3.32 5.02 17.30
CA VAL A 428 2.27 4.83 16.31
C VAL A 428 2.42 5.87 15.20
N ASN A 429 2.51 5.42 13.95
CA ASN A 429 2.58 6.25 12.76
C ASN A 429 3.64 7.39 12.85
N PRO A 430 4.94 7.05 12.96
CA PRO A 430 6.02 8.04 13.05
C PRO A 430 6.05 9.00 11.84
N HIS A 431 5.50 8.61 10.68
CA HIS A 431 5.41 9.50 9.53
C HIS A 431 4.58 10.76 9.83
N ARG A 432 3.41 10.62 10.46
CA ARG A 432 2.55 11.77 10.82
C ARG A 432 3.23 12.67 11.86
N LEU A 433 3.83 12.06 12.87
CA LEU A 433 4.56 12.76 13.93
C LEU A 433 5.70 13.61 13.35
N LEU A 434 6.59 12.99 12.57
CA LEU A 434 7.77 13.66 12.04
C LEU A 434 7.43 14.66 10.94
N THR A 435 6.39 14.41 10.14
CA THR A 435 5.91 15.40 9.16
C THR A 435 5.38 16.66 9.86
N CYS A 436 4.60 16.50 10.93
CA CYS A 436 4.15 17.62 11.75
C CYS A 436 5.33 18.39 12.34
N LEU A 437 6.32 17.68 12.90
CA LEU A 437 7.51 18.30 13.47
C LEU A 437 8.31 19.05 12.40
N SER A 438 8.55 18.45 11.23
CA SER A 438 9.23 19.12 10.11
C SER A 438 8.52 20.41 9.70
N SER A 439 7.19 20.40 9.65
CA SER A 439 6.40 21.61 9.33
C SER A 439 6.57 22.69 10.40
N LYS A 440 6.44 22.35 11.68
CA LYS A 440 6.60 23.29 12.81
C LYS A 440 8.03 23.82 12.93
N CYS A 441 9.04 23.01 12.61
CA CYS A 441 10.45 23.40 12.57
C CYS A 441 10.88 24.04 11.23
N LYS A 442 9.97 24.12 10.24
CA LYS A 442 10.24 24.59 8.86
C LYS A 442 11.45 23.91 8.20
N MET A 443 11.56 22.60 8.38
CA MET A 443 12.61 21.81 7.77
C MET A 443 12.33 21.59 6.28
N LYS A 444 13.34 21.79 5.42
CA LYS A 444 13.22 21.59 3.97
C LYS A 444 13.17 20.11 3.57
N GLU A 445 13.87 19.26 4.31
CA GLU A 445 13.94 17.82 4.05
C GLU A 445 12.97 17.03 4.92
N ARG A 446 12.57 15.83 4.43
CA ARG A 446 11.82 14.87 5.23
C ARG A 446 12.69 14.39 6.39
N LEU A 447 12.23 14.65 7.60
CA LEU A 447 12.88 14.21 8.83
C LEU A 447 12.76 12.69 8.99
N SER A 448 13.89 12.04 9.22
CA SER A 448 13.95 10.66 9.74
C SER A 448 14.54 10.71 11.13
N ALA A 449 13.92 10.02 12.08
CA ALA A 449 14.41 9.88 13.44
C ALA A 449 15.11 8.53 13.62
N LEU A 450 16.11 8.51 14.50
CA LEU A 450 16.74 7.30 14.98
C LEU A 450 16.34 7.10 16.44
N ILE A 451 16.01 5.88 16.85
CA ILE A 451 15.91 5.52 18.26
C ILE A 451 16.96 4.48 18.55
N VAL A 452 17.81 4.76 19.53
CA VAL A 452 18.86 3.84 19.98
C VAL A 452 18.46 3.33 21.35
N ALA A 453 18.32 2.00 21.48
CA ALA A 453 18.14 1.37 22.77
C ALA A 453 19.50 1.20 23.47
N ASP A 454 19.52 1.34 24.79
CA ASP A 454 20.64 0.89 25.61
C ASP A 454 20.75 -0.65 25.62
N ILE A 455 21.83 -1.17 26.19
CA ILE A 455 22.14 -2.61 26.23
C ILE A 455 21.01 -3.40 26.92
N ASP A 456 20.44 -2.84 28.00
CA ASP A 456 19.39 -3.49 28.80
C ASP A 456 17.96 -3.26 28.26
N MET A 457 17.82 -2.51 27.16
CA MET A 457 16.53 -2.04 26.60
C MET A 457 15.62 -1.36 27.64
N ARG A 458 16.21 -0.61 28.58
CA ARG A 458 15.50 0.15 29.62
C ARG A 458 15.38 1.62 29.24
N GLN A 459 16.42 2.18 28.64
CA GLN A 459 16.44 3.56 28.18
C GLN A 459 16.62 3.64 26.67
N PHE A 460 15.97 4.63 26.08
CA PHE A 460 16.01 4.90 24.66
C PHE A 460 16.45 6.34 24.42
N VAL A 461 17.22 6.56 23.35
CA VAL A 461 17.59 7.89 22.88
C VAL A 461 16.99 8.10 21.49
N MET A 462 16.08 9.05 21.37
CA MET A 462 15.58 9.53 20.09
C MET A 462 16.51 10.63 19.57
N ILE A 463 17.13 10.39 18.43
CA ILE A 463 18.08 11.29 17.77
C ILE A 463 17.41 11.90 16.54
N LEU A 464 17.41 13.24 16.49
CA LEU A 464 16.84 14.01 15.39
C LEU A 464 17.93 14.80 14.66
N PRO A 465 18.06 14.66 13.32
CA PRO A 465 18.98 15.48 12.54
C PRO A 465 18.40 16.87 12.32
N ILE A 466 18.83 17.84 13.12
CA ILE A 466 18.45 19.24 12.99
C ILE A 466 19.55 19.98 12.24
N LEU A 467 19.34 20.10 10.94
CA LEU A 467 20.21 20.86 10.05
C LEU A 467 20.11 22.36 10.35
N GLN A 468 21.18 23.11 10.06
CA GLN A 468 21.29 24.57 10.30
C GLN A 468 20.16 25.41 9.67
N SER A 469 19.43 24.86 8.70
CA SER A 469 18.27 25.52 8.06
C SER A 469 16.96 25.44 8.87
N SER A 470 16.95 24.73 10.00
CA SER A 470 15.78 24.58 10.89
C SER A 470 15.54 25.83 11.74
N ARG A 471 14.26 26.13 12.01
CA ARG A 471 13.86 27.17 12.99
C ARG A 471 13.71 26.66 14.41
N CYS A 472 14.03 25.39 14.67
CA CYS A 472 14.00 24.83 16.01
C CYS A 472 15.34 25.05 16.72
N THR A 473 15.33 25.84 17.81
CA THR A 473 16.53 26.25 18.54
C THR A 473 16.71 25.40 19.80
N GLY A 474 17.25 24.20 19.63
CA GLY A 474 17.60 23.29 20.73
C GLY A 474 16.50 22.31 21.15
N VAL A 475 16.87 21.41 22.08
CA VAL A 475 16.07 20.24 22.48
C VAL A 475 14.71 20.60 23.07
N GLU A 476 14.63 21.66 23.89
CA GLU A 476 13.38 22.04 24.56
C GLU A 476 12.33 22.61 23.59
N ASP A 477 12.74 23.41 22.60
CA ASP A 477 11.81 23.89 21.56
C ASP A 477 11.25 22.72 20.73
N ILE A 478 12.07 21.70 20.45
CA ILE A 478 11.61 20.49 19.78
C ILE A 478 10.61 19.75 20.63
N LYS A 479 10.87 19.51 21.92
CA LYS A 479 9.93 18.85 22.83
C LYS A 479 8.59 19.60 22.86
N ASN A 480 8.64 20.92 22.95
CA ASN A 480 7.45 21.77 22.92
C ASN A 480 6.66 21.61 21.62
N LYS A 481 7.32 21.68 20.45
CA LYS A 481 6.65 21.51 19.15
C LYS A 481 6.15 20.08 18.91
N LEU A 482 6.92 19.08 19.34
CA LEU A 482 6.58 17.66 19.25
C LEU A 482 5.31 17.37 20.06
N SER A 483 5.15 17.97 21.24
CA SER A 483 3.96 17.82 22.10
C SER A 483 2.65 18.27 21.44
N GLN A 484 2.73 19.06 20.36
CA GLN A 484 1.60 19.54 19.58
C GLN A 484 1.32 18.69 18.33
N CYS A 485 2.07 17.61 18.13
CA CYS A 485 1.95 16.74 16.97
C CYS A 485 1.06 15.52 17.26
N PRO A 486 0.37 14.98 16.24
CA PRO A 486 -0.53 13.84 16.42
C PRO A 486 0.25 12.57 16.80
N GLY A 487 -0.34 11.74 17.66
CA GLY A 487 0.23 10.44 18.06
C GLY A 487 1.40 10.56 19.05
N VAL A 488 1.58 11.71 19.69
CA VAL A 488 2.70 11.98 20.62
C VAL A 488 2.45 11.43 22.03
N GLU A 489 1.25 10.95 22.36
CA GLU A 489 0.86 10.66 23.73
C GLU A 489 1.78 9.65 24.43
N TYR A 490 2.23 8.62 23.71
CA TYR A 490 3.16 7.61 24.22
C TYR A 490 4.59 8.12 24.30
N ILE A 491 5.06 8.85 23.28
CA ILE A 491 6.39 9.46 23.26
C ILE A 491 6.53 10.49 24.38
N ARG A 492 5.52 11.35 24.58
CA ARG A 492 5.49 12.34 25.65
C ARG A 492 5.57 11.67 27.03
N ARG A 493 4.79 10.60 27.24
CA ARG A 493 4.85 9.81 28.49
C ARG A 493 6.22 9.19 28.70
N ALA A 494 6.83 8.62 27.66
CA ALA A 494 8.18 8.05 27.73
C ALA A 494 9.25 9.11 28.03
N ILE A 495 9.13 10.32 27.48
CA ILE A 495 10.02 11.46 27.79
C ILE A 495 9.85 11.92 29.25
N GLN A 496 8.60 12.11 29.69
CA GLN A 496 8.29 12.54 31.07
C GLN A 496 8.72 11.49 32.11
N GLY A 497 8.61 10.21 31.78
CA GLY A 497 9.03 9.09 32.61
C GLY A 497 10.53 8.75 32.52
N ASN A 498 11.35 9.57 31.84
CA ASN A 498 12.79 9.34 31.61
C ASN A 498 13.12 8.01 30.90
N GLN A 499 12.15 7.36 30.26
CA GLN A 499 12.36 6.18 29.44
C GLN A 499 12.94 6.54 28.07
N LEU A 500 12.58 7.71 27.53
CA LEU A 500 13.04 8.22 26.23
C LEU A 500 13.70 9.58 26.38
N ARG A 501 14.98 9.69 26.04
CA ARG A 501 15.71 10.96 25.95
C ARG A 501 15.69 11.48 24.52
N LEU A 502 15.71 12.80 24.37
CA LEU A 502 15.78 13.46 23.05
C LEU A 502 17.15 14.10 22.87
N GLU A 503 17.79 13.79 21.74
CA GLU A 503 19.07 14.36 21.32
C GLU A 503 18.99 14.86 19.88
N THR A 504 19.88 15.79 19.54
CA THR A 504 19.97 16.37 18.20
C THR A 504 21.37 16.24 17.65
N ILE A 505 21.46 15.99 16.34
CA ILE A 505 22.70 15.94 15.59
C ILE A 505 22.64 16.96 14.45
N SER A 506 23.78 17.54 14.06
CA SER A 506 23.84 18.55 13.00
C SER A 506 24.09 17.96 11.60
N SER A 507 24.42 16.67 11.53
CA SER A 507 24.66 15.90 10.30
C SER A 507 23.55 14.88 10.01
N GLN A 508 23.57 14.25 8.83
CA GLN A 508 22.68 13.12 8.55
C GLN A 508 23.09 11.92 9.43
N PRO A 509 22.14 11.22 10.08
CA PRO A 509 22.47 10.22 11.09
C PRO A 509 23.01 8.92 10.46
N PHE A 510 22.64 8.62 9.23
CA PHE A 510 23.12 7.45 8.50
C PHE A 510 22.95 7.63 6.98
N GLU A 511 23.68 6.80 6.24
CA GLU A 511 23.54 6.61 4.80
C GLU A 511 23.39 5.11 4.49
N THR A 512 22.80 4.77 3.34
CA THR A 512 22.82 3.39 2.86
C THR A 512 24.21 3.06 2.33
N GLU A 513 24.70 1.84 2.58
CA GLU A 513 26.01 1.41 2.08
C GLU A 513 26.14 1.52 0.55
N THR A 514 25.06 1.21 -0.17
CA THR A 514 24.93 1.46 -1.60
C THR A 514 24.31 2.84 -1.84
N PRO A 515 24.89 3.71 -2.69
CA PRO A 515 24.32 5.01 -2.99
C PRO A 515 22.90 4.94 -3.57
N LYS A 516 22.03 5.85 -3.14
CA LYS A 516 20.62 5.88 -3.59
C LYS A 516 20.46 6.03 -5.11
N SER A 517 21.36 6.75 -5.78
CA SER A 517 21.37 6.91 -7.24
C SER A 517 21.55 5.57 -7.96
N GLU A 518 22.44 4.72 -7.45
CA GLU A 518 22.68 3.37 -7.96
C GLU A 518 21.46 2.47 -7.70
N LEU A 519 20.96 2.46 -6.46
CA LEU A 519 19.74 1.72 -6.11
C LEU A 519 18.56 2.11 -7.03
N LEU A 520 18.38 3.41 -7.29
CA LEU A 520 17.33 3.91 -8.16
C LEU A 520 17.50 3.42 -9.61
N LYS A 521 18.73 3.41 -10.13
CA LYS A 521 19.02 2.92 -11.49
C LYS A 521 18.67 1.43 -11.61
N ARG A 522 19.12 0.61 -10.66
CA ARG A 522 18.85 -0.84 -10.63
C ARG A 522 17.36 -1.15 -10.50
N VAL A 523 16.64 -0.42 -9.66
CA VAL A 523 15.16 -0.54 -9.55
C VAL A 523 14.46 -0.12 -10.85
N LYS A 524 14.92 0.95 -11.51
CA LYS A 524 14.36 1.39 -12.81
C LYS A 524 14.59 0.36 -13.91
N ASN A 525 15.72 -0.32 -13.89
CA ASN A 525 16.06 -1.43 -14.79
C ASN A 525 15.33 -2.74 -14.43
N GLY A 526 14.62 -2.78 -13.30
CA GLY A 526 13.94 -3.98 -12.82
C GLY A 526 14.86 -5.04 -12.22
N GLU A 527 16.09 -4.67 -11.81
CA GLU A 527 17.11 -5.56 -11.19
C GLU A 527 16.98 -5.67 -9.66
N LEU A 528 16.21 -4.77 -9.03
CA LEU A 528 15.97 -4.74 -7.58
C LEU A 528 14.49 -4.45 -7.27
N PRO A 529 13.97 -4.96 -6.13
CA PRO A 529 12.62 -4.65 -5.69
C PRO A 529 12.48 -3.17 -5.28
N LYS A 530 11.34 -2.55 -5.58
CA LYS A 530 11.10 -1.12 -5.32
C LYS A 530 11.13 -0.75 -3.83
N GLY A 531 10.79 -1.67 -2.94
CA GLY A 531 10.75 -1.40 -1.50
C GLY A 531 12.12 -1.02 -0.93
N ILE A 532 13.22 -1.36 -1.61
CA ILE A 532 14.59 -0.96 -1.22
C ILE A 532 14.80 0.56 -1.22
N LEU A 533 14.01 1.31 -1.99
CA LEU A 533 14.07 2.77 -2.07
C LEU A 533 13.26 3.47 -0.97
N LYS A 534 12.50 2.71 -0.17
CA LYS A 534 11.65 3.29 0.87
C LYS A 534 12.52 3.86 1.99
N ARG A 535 12.51 5.20 2.12
CA ARG A 535 13.04 5.89 3.31
C ARG A 535 11.98 5.80 4.41
N TRP A 536 12.33 5.17 5.52
CA TRP A 536 11.45 5.09 6.68
C TRP A 536 11.51 6.38 7.52
N PRO A 537 10.40 6.79 8.14
CA PRO A 537 10.39 7.93 9.06
C PRO A 537 11.17 7.63 10.34
N LEU A 538 11.19 6.38 10.80
CA LEU A 538 11.83 5.98 12.04
C LEU A 538 12.67 4.73 11.82
N TYR A 539 13.87 4.74 12.38
CA TYR A 539 14.78 3.59 12.47
C TYR A 539 15.02 3.32 13.94
N LEU A 540 14.86 2.07 14.35
CA LEU A 540 15.17 1.64 15.70
C LEU A 540 16.42 0.76 15.66
N ILE A 541 17.41 1.11 16.48
CA ILE A 541 18.61 0.34 16.70
C ILE A 541 18.50 -0.37 18.04
N ILE A 542 18.56 -1.69 17.98
CA ILE A 542 18.62 -2.54 19.17
C ILE A 542 20.01 -3.20 19.19
N PRO A 543 20.77 -3.12 20.29
CA PRO A 543 21.99 -3.88 20.45
C PRO A 543 21.71 -5.36 20.20
N SER A 544 22.53 -6.05 19.41
CA SER A 544 22.43 -7.52 19.42
C SER A 544 22.75 -7.99 20.83
N PRO A 545 21.98 -8.92 21.42
CA PRO A 545 22.41 -9.54 22.67
C PRO A 545 23.80 -10.11 22.39
N THR A 546 24.81 -9.54 23.04
CA THR A 546 26.15 -10.09 23.02
C THR A 546 26.02 -11.51 23.51
N LEU A 547 26.39 -12.47 22.65
CA LEU A 547 26.91 -13.74 23.11
C LEU A 547 27.99 -13.37 24.12
N ALA A 548 27.67 -13.50 25.41
CA ALA A 548 28.68 -13.55 26.45
C ALA A 548 29.55 -14.75 26.11
N HIS A 549 30.78 -14.49 25.67
CA HIS A 549 31.83 -15.50 25.61
C HIS A 549 32.34 -15.76 27.02
#